data_AF-A0AAD4HXK6-F1
#
_entry.id   AF-A0AAD4HXK6-F1
#
_cell.length_a   1.000
_cell.length_b   1.000
_cell.length_c   1.000
_cell.angle_alpha   90.00
_cell.angle_beta   90.00
_cell.angle_gamma   90.00
#
_symmetry.space_group_name_H-M   'P 1'
#
loop_
_entity.id
_entity.type
_entity.pdbx_description
1 polymer ?
#
loop_
_entity_poly.entity_id
_entity_poly.type
_entity_poly.pdbx_seq_one_letter_code
_entity_poly.pdbx_strand_id
1 'polypeptide(L)'
;MLYADYFDPFNCECKAYGRLKQENREDLAIRAHGYLLLTPEQEAEVEKKATGVKDPEQASWNFWGRAPEHRYLPVRAILKDLIRPQDPFSPGHVSDMWSDLEDLHRLDIIVRDINVFNYLGGKMIDFSRAWTTPHPFPTAMASYGVKRARKSDPMNLHKALIEWGMERRWDWDVIPEELIKRAAGMGTNGRYGVNPSRYDWRKWEKDPAAADTFMEHQLFARIQNADQALEPDHQEASTAVEHSSQQSGS
;
A
#
# COMPACT_ATOMS: atom_id res chain seq x y z
N MET A 1 -9.63 15.13 -4.85
CA MET A 1 -8.82 13.92 -4.66
C MET A 1 -8.33 13.46 -6.02
N LEU A 2 -7.02 13.41 -6.21
CA LEU A 2 -6.38 12.87 -7.40
C LEU A 2 -6.25 11.34 -7.25
N TYR A 3 -6.14 10.61 -8.36
CA TYR A 3 -5.92 9.16 -8.34
C TYR A 3 -4.67 8.76 -7.54
N ALA A 4 -3.62 9.59 -7.59
CA ALA A 4 -2.39 9.42 -6.82
C ALA A 4 -2.64 9.38 -5.30
N ASP A 5 -3.65 10.10 -4.79
CA ASP A 5 -3.97 10.15 -3.36
C ASP A 5 -4.39 8.78 -2.79
N TYR A 6 -4.84 7.84 -3.63
CA TYR A 6 -5.18 6.49 -3.19
C TYR A 6 -3.97 5.59 -2.99
N PHE A 7 -2.83 5.95 -3.58
CA PHE A 7 -1.56 5.27 -3.42
C PHE A 7 -0.61 6.01 -2.49
N ASP A 8 -1.01 7.21 -2.03
CA ASP A 8 -0.30 7.97 -1.02
C ASP A 8 -0.19 7.14 0.27
N PRO A 9 1.04 6.87 0.76
CA PRO A 9 1.28 6.03 1.93
C PRO A 9 0.43 6.39 3.16
N PHE A 10 0.33 7.68 3.45
CA PHE A 10 -0.42 8.18 4.58
C PHE A 10 -1.93 7.90 4.43
N ASN A 11 -2.50 8.13 3.25
CA ASN A 11 -3.91 7.87 2.99
C ASN A 11 -4.23 6.36 3.02
N CYS A 12 -3.36 5.51 2.49
CA CYS A 12 -3.50 4.05 2.60
C CYS A 12 -3.63 3.61 4.05
N GLU A 13 -2.71 4.09 4.89
CA GLU A 13 -2.66 3.74 6.30
C GLU A 13 -3.85 4.30 7.09
N CYS A 14 -4.23 5.56 6.85
CA CYS A 14 -5.44 6.16 7.43
C CYS A 14 -6.70 5.36 7.13
N LYS A 15 -6.85 4.87 5.89
CA LYS A 15 -8.01 4.07 5.50
C LYS A 15 -8.04 2.72 6.21
N ALA A 16 -6.90 2.04 6.30
CA ALA A 16 -6.81 0.77 7.01
C ALA A 16 -7.19 0.95 8.49
N TYR A 17 -6.56 1.89 9.20
CA TYR A 17 -6.91 2.18 10.60
C TYR A 17 -8.35 2.67 10.78
N GLY A 18 -8.85 3.49 9.85
CA GLY A 18 -10.24 3.91 9.82
C GLY A 18 -11.20 2.72 9.73
N ARG A 19 -10.91 1.74 8.86
CA ARG A 19 -11.67 0.49 8.72
C ARG A 19 -11.62 -0.36 9.98
N LEU A 20 -10.44 -0.53 10.58
CA LEU A 20 -10.28 -1.25 11.85
C LEU A 20 -11.15 -0.64 12.96
N LYS A 21 -11.17 0.69 13.05
CA LYS A 21 -11.99 1.42 14.03
C LYS A 21 -13.48 1.26 13.77
N GLN A 22 -13.92 1.37 12.52
CA GLN A 22 -15.33 1.19 12.12
C GLN A 22 -15.85 -0.22 12.47
N GLU A 23 -15.01 -1.23 12.32
CA GLU A 23 -15.36 -2.63 12.58
C GLU A 23 -15.07 -3.08 14.01
N ASN A 24 -14.59 -2.18 14.88
CA ASN A 24 -14.15 -2.49 16.23
C ASN A 24 -13.12 -3.65 16.27
N ARG A 25 -12.18 -3.61 15.32
CA ARG A 25 -11.09 -4.59 15.14
C ARG A 25 -9.71 -3.97 15.24
N GLU A 26 -9.57 -2.93 16.07
CA GLU A 26 -8.27 -2.30 16.35
C GLU A 26 -7.27 -3.26 17.02
N ASP A 27 -7.71 -4.45 17.46
CA ASP A 27 -6.86 -5.54 17.95
C ASP A 27 -5.94 -6.16 16.88
N LEU A 28 -6.27 -5.97 15.60
CA LEU A 28 -5.52 -6.54 14.46
C LEU A 28 -4.18 -5.83 14.18
N ALA A 29 -3.94 -4.67 14.80
CA ALA A 29 -2.74 -3.88 14.59
C ALA A 29 -2.35 -3.13 15.86
N ILE A 30 -1.16 -2.54 15.88
CA ILE A 30 -0.82 -1.59 16.93
C ILE A 30 -1.75 -0.38 16.82
N ARG A 31 -2.38 -0.01 17.94
CA ARG A 31 -3.39 1.06 17.99
C ARG A 31 -2.83 2.37 17.46
N ALA A 32 -3.62 3.00 16.58
CA ALA A 32 -3.38 4.36 16.11
C ALA A 32 -4.30 5.34 16.84
N HIS A 33 -3.74 6.47 17.26
CA HIS A 33 -4.44 7.53 18.01
C HIS A 33 -4.87 8.70 17.11
N GLY A 34 -4.34 8.76 15.89
CA GLY A 34 -4.60 9.83 14.95
C GLY A 34 -3.36 10.12 14.12
N TYR A 35 -3.22 11.37 13.69
CA TYR A 35 -2.09 11.82 12.90
C TYR A 35 -1.62 13.21 13.33
N LEU A 36 -0.39 13.54 12.94
CA LEU A 36 0.24 14.83 13.12
C LEU A 36 0.67 15.38 11.76
N LEU A 37 0.56 16.69 11.61
CA LEU A 37 1.15 17.46 10.52
C LEU A 37 2.35 18.19 11.09
N LEU A 38 3.54 17.95 10.54
CA LEU A 38 4.74 18.61 11.00
C LEU A 38 4.80 20.02 10.43
N THR A 39 5.17 20.97 11.28
CA THR A 39 5.60 22.31 10.84
C THR A 39 6.97 22.24 10.15
N PRO A 40 7.33 23.20 9.29
CA PRO A 40 8.66 23.26 8.68
C PRO A 40 9.81 23.20 9.70
N GLU A 41 9.63 23.83 10.87
CA GLU A 41 10.61 23.81 11.95
C GLU A 41 10.77 22.41 12.55
N GLN A 42 9.66 21.69 12.74
CA GLN A 42 9.69 20.30 13.23
C GLN A 42 10.27 19.34 12.19
N GLU A 43 9.98 19.53 10.91
CA GLU A 43 10.60 18.74 9.83
C GLU A 43 12.13 18.91 9.86
N ALA A 44 12.61 20.16 9.90
CA ALA A 44 14.05 20.43 10.00
C ALA A 44 14.68 19.82 11.27
N GLU A 45 13.98 19.86 12.41
CA GLU A 45 14.47 19.25 13.65
C GLU A 45 14.58 17.72 13.56
N VAL A 46 13.56 17.05 12.99
CA VAL A 46 13.57 15.59 12.81
C VAL A 46 14.65 15.17 11.81
N GLU A 47 14.77 15.88 10.68
CA GLU A 47 15.80 15.61 9.68
C GLU A 47 17.21 15.75 10.25
N LYS A 48 17.46 16.82 11.01
CA LYS A 48 18.73 17.02 11.73
C LYS A 48 19.03 15.89 12.70
N LYS A 49 18.04 15.44 13.47
CA LYS A 49 18.21 14.32 14.43
C LYS A 49 18.47 12.99 13.72
N ALA A 50 17.77 12.73 12.62
CA ALA A 50 17.85 11.47 11.89
C ALA A 50 19.14 11.33 11.08
N THR A 51 19.61 12.42 10.45
CA THR A 51 20.82 12.41 9.62
C THR A 51 22.09 12.66 10.42
N GLY A 52 21.99 13.29 11.60
CA GLY A 52 23.14 13.78 12.35
C GLY A 52 23.87 14.94 11.66
N VAL A 53 23.39 15.39 10.51
CA VAL A 53 23.99 16.46 9.71
C VAL A 53 23.65 17.80 10.37
N LYS A 54 24.69 18.58 10.69
CA LYS A 54 24.55 19.90 11.32
C LYS A 54 24.40 21.03 10.30
N ASP A 55 24.78 20.78 9.06
CA ASP A 55 24.83 21.75 7.96
C ASP A 55 23.72 21.45 6.92
N PRO A 56 22.72 22.33 6.78
CA PRO A 56 21.63 22.17 5.82
C PRO A 56 22.10 22.00 4.36
N GLU A 57 23.27 22.52 3.98
CA GLU A 57 23.80 22.38 2.61
C GLU A 57 24.30 20.96 2.30
N GLN A 58 24.56 20.15 3.33
CA GLN A 58 24.97 18.75 3.21
C GLN A 58 23.80 17.76 3.33
N ALA A 59 22.59 18.25 3.62
CA ALA A 59 21.41 17.43 3.68
C ALA A 59 21.08 16.86 2.28
N SER A 60 20.73 15.57 2.23
CA SER A 60 20.31 14.90 1.00
C SER A 60 19.16 15.66 0.34
N TRP A 61 19.23 15.86 -0.98
CA TRP A 61 18.23 16.59 -1.78
C TRP A 61 16.80 16.06 -1.66
N ASN A 62 16.56 14.92 -1.01
CA ASN A 62 15.22 14.42 -0.73
C ASN A 62 15.12 13.49 0.51
N PHE A 63 15.53 13.95 1.70
CA PHE A 63 15.39 13.15 2.94
C PHE A 63 13.98 12.59 3.14
N TRP A 64 12.95 13.40 2.86
CA TRP A 64 11.54 13.04 3.03
C TRP A 64 10.94 12.24 1.87
N GLY A 65 11.69 11.99 0.78
CA GLY A 65 11.18 11.25 -0.38
C GLY A 65 10.01 11.92 -1.09
N ARG A 66 9.87 13.25 -1.01
CA ARG A 66 8.75 14.00 -1.58
C ARG A 66 8.78 13.95 -3.11
N ALA A 67 7.61 13.69 -3.70
CA ALA A 67 7.37 13.99 -5.11
C ALA A 67 7.35 15.52 -5.32
N PRO A 68 7.71 16.03 -6.52
CA PRO A 68 7.70 17.47 -6.82
C PRO A 68 6.39 18.18 -6.46
N GLU A 69 5.26 17.55 -6.76
CA GLU A 69 3.90 18.03 -6.47
C GLU A 69 3.59 18.12 -4.96
N HIS A 70 4.32 17.39 -4.11
CA HIS A 70 4.14 17.38 -2.66
C HIS A 70 5.19 18.19 -1.92
N ARG A 71 6.04 18.96 -2.63
CA ARG A 71 7.17 19.71 -2.04
C ARG A 71 6.75 20.67 -0.93
N TYR A 72 5.56 21.26 -1.00
CA TYR A 72 5.06 22.26 -0.05
C TYR A 72 3.98 21.75 0.90
N LEU A 73 3.64 20.47 0.84
CA LEU A 73 2.71 19.87 1.81
C LEU A 73 3.45 19.56 3.11
N PRO A 74 2.82 19.57 4.29
CA PRO A 74 3.49 19.13 5.51
C PRO A 74 3.78 17.62 5.47
N VAL A 75 4.86 17.18 6.11
CA VAL A 75 5.04 15.76 6.45
C VAL A 75 3.88 15.34 7.35
N ARG A 76 3.31 14.18 7.04
CA ARG A 76 2.20 13.57 7.76
C ARG A 76 2.69 12.32 8.47
N ALA A 77 2.38 12.20 9.75
CA ALA A 77 2.76 11.04 10.55
C ALA A 77 1.56 10.45 11.28
N ILE A 78 1.46 9.13 11.36
CA ILE A 78 0.45 8.43 12.16
C ILE A 78 0.99 8.26 13.58
N LEU A 79 0.21 8.68 14.58
CA LEU A 79 0.55 8.50 15.99
C LEU A 79 0.05 7.13 16.46
N LYS A 80 0.96 6.28 16.94
CA LYS A 80 0.68 4.90 17.36
C LYS A 80 1.12 4.65 18.81
N ASP A 81 0.63 3.58 19.42
CA ASP A 81 1.12 3.13 20.72
C ASP A 81 2.64 2.94 20.70
N LEU A 82 3.31 3.46 21.74
CA LEU A 82 4.73 3.20 21.96
C LEU A 82 4.88 1.81 22.58
N ILE A 83 5.25 0.84 21.74
CA ILE A 83 5.46 -0.54 22.15
C ILE A 83 6.92 -0.73 22.58
N ARG A 84 7.14 -1.52 23.63
CA ARG A 84 8.50 -1.92 24.02
C ARG A 84 9.16 -2.72 22.90
N PRO A 85 10.46 -2.56 22.64
CA PRO A 85 11.17 -3.36 21.65
C PRO A 85 10.94 -4.85 21.91
N GLN A 86 10.41 -5.53 20.91
CA GLN A 86 10.08 -6.95 20.91
C GLN A 86 10.45 -7.51 19.56
N ASP A 87 10.69 -8.82 19.49
CA ASP A 87 10.88 -9.47 18.20
C ASP A 87 9.61 -9.31 17.34
N PRO A 88 9.72 -8.97 16.04
CA PRO A 88 8.58 -8.89 15.12
C PRO A 88 7.81 -10.20 15.09
N PHE A 89 8.50 -11.34 15.04
CA PHE A 89 7.88 -12.67 15.05
C PHE A 89 8.42 -13.53 16.19
N SER A 90 7.53 -14.30 16.80
CA SER A 90 7.85 -15.37 17.74
C SER A 90 7.03 -16.61 17.40
N PRO A 91 7.50 -17.85 17.70
CA PRO A 91 6.74 -19.07 17.43
C PRO A 91 5.30 -19.03 17.97
N GLY A 92 5.13 -18.47 19.18
CA GLY A 92 3.82 -18.38 19.84
C GLY A 92 2.82 -17.46 19.16
N HIS A 93 3.28 -16.54 18.29
CA HIS A 93 2.39 -15.59 17.61
C HIS A 93 2.07 -15.98 16.16
N VAL A 94 2.73 -17.00 15.59
CA VAL A 94 2.61 -17.30 14.15
C VAL A 94 1.17 -17.65 13.75
N SER A 95 0.48 -18.44 14.58
CA SER A 95 -0.92 -18.78 14.36
C SER A 95 -1.82 -17.53 14.39
N ASP A 96 -1.61 -16.65 15.38
CA ASP A 96 -2.39 -15.42 15.53
C ASP A 96 -2.14 -14.46 14.38
N MET A 97 -0.89 -14.31 13.93
CA MET A 97 -0.55 -13.50 12.76
C MET A 97 -1.25 -13.97 11.49
N TRP A 98 -1.35 -15.28 11.29
CA TRP A 98 -2.10 -15.83 10.16
C TRP A 98 -3.59 -15.54 10.28
N SER A 99 -4.17 -15.73 11.48
CA SER A 99 -5.57 -15.44 11.75
C SER A 99 -5.89 -13.95 11.55
N ASP A 100 -5.03 -13.07 12.05
CA ASP A 100 -5.09 -11.62 11.90
C ASP A 100 -5.06 -11.23 10.42
N LEU A 101 -4.19 -11.85 9.61
CA LEU A 101 -4.13 -11.58 8.17
C LEU A 101 -5.43 -11.99 7.45
N GLU A 102 -6.01 -13.13 7.81
CA GLU A 102 -7.31 -13.53 7.25
C GLU A 102 -8.42 -12.55 7.66
N ASP A 103 -8.39 -12.06 8.90
CA ASP A 103 -9.33 -11.06 9.40
C ASP A 103 -9.18 -9.72 8.67
N LEU A 104 -7.96 -9.25 8.42
CA LEU A 104 -7.71 -8.07 7.59
C LEU A 104 -8.35 -8.24 6.20
N HIS A 105 -8.19 -9.42 5.58
CA HIS A 105 -8.83 -9.72 4.29
C HIS A 105 -10.37 -9.77 4.37
N ARG A 106 -10.95 -10.18 5.51
CA ARG A 106 -12.41 -10.13 5.77
C ARG A 106 -12.93 -8.70 5.85
N LEU A 107 -12.11 -7.77 6.31
CA LEU A 107 -12.42 -6.33 6.40
C LEU A 107 -12.10 -5.55 5.11
N ASP A 108 -11.75 -6.26 4.03
CA ASP A 108 -11.35 -5.69 2.74
C ASP A 108 -10.09 -4.82 2.81
N ILE A 109 -9.14 -5.26 3.63
CA ILE A 109 -7.80 -4.70 3.76
C ILE A 109 -6.80 -5.71 3.18
N ILE A 110 -6.20 -5.40 2.03
CA ILE A 110 -5.09 -6.17 1.44
C ILE A 110 -3.80 -5.42 1.73
N VAL A 111 -2.86 -6.00 2.49
CA VAL A 111 -1.70 -5.30 3.06
C VAL A 111 -0.64 -4.98 2.00
N ARG A 112 -0.40 -5.91 1.07
CA ARG A 112 0.52 -5.85 -0.08
C ARG A 112 2.01 -5.78 0.22
N ASP A 113 2.41 -5.27 1.38
CA ASP A 113 3.81 -5.15 1.79
C ASP A 113 4.08 -5.89 3.09
N ILE A 114 3.81 -7.19 3.11
CA ILE A 114 4.14 -8.00 4.28
C ILE A 114 5.63 -8.31 4.27
N ASN A 115 6.33 -7.82 5.29
CA ASN A 115 7.73 -8.12 5.57
C ASN A 115 7.99 -8.00 7.08
N VAL A 116 9.19 -8.38 7.51
CA VAL A 116 9.55 -8.41 8.94
C VAL A 116 9.50 -7.05 9.64
N PHE A 117 9.80 -5.95 8.92
CA PHE A 117 9.82 -4.61 9.48
C PHE A 117 8.41 -4.03 9.70
N ASN A 118 7.40 -4.64 9.09
CA ASN A 118 6.01 -4.19 9.20
C ASN A 118 5.28 -4.85 10.37
N TYR A 119 5.99 -5.62 11.21
CA TYR A 119 5.46 -6.23 12.41
C TYR A 119 6.27 -5.87 13.65
N LEU A 120 5.61 -5.90 14.80
CA LEU A 120 6.23 -5.80 16.11
C LEU A 120 5.43 -6.64 17.10
N GLY A 121 6.09 -7.60 17.77
CA GLY A 121 5.41 -8.47 18.75
C GLY A 121 4.26 -9.28 18.14
N GLY A 122 4.38 -9.71 16.88
CA GLY A 122 3.32 -10.42 16.15
C GLY A 122 2.17 -9.55 15.64
N LYS A 123 2.19 -8.22 15.84
CA LYS A 123 1.14 -7.30 15.37
C LYS A 123 1.63 -6.43 14.23
N MET A 124 0.73 -6.14 13.28
CA MET A 124 0.98 -5.25 12.16
C MET A 124 1.20 -3.82 12.67
N ILE A 125 2.21 -3.15 12.11
CA ILE A 125 2.52 -1.74 12.41
C ILE A 125 2.51 -0.85 11.18
N ASP A 126 2.38 -1.37 9.97
CA ASP A 126 2.48 -0.57 8.75
C ASP A 126 1.40 -0.98 7.73
N PHE A 127 0.54 -0.02 7.36
CA PHE A 127 -0.45 -0.17 6.28
C PHE A 127 -0.23 0.82 5.11
N SER A 128 0.96 1.37 4.97
CA SER A 128 1.32 2.38 3.96
C SER A 128 1.09 1.92 2.52
N ARG A 129 1.03 0.62 2.26
CA ARG A 129 0.79 0.05 0.93
C ARG A 129 -0.52 -0.72 0.81
N ALA A 130 -1.33 -0.67 1.87
CA ALA A 130 -2.56 -1.42 1.94
C ALA A 130 -3.60 -0.87 0.96
N TRP A 131 -4.35 -1.77 0.34
CA TRP A 131 -5.60 -1.42 -0.32
C TRP A 131 -6.76 -1.68 0.63
N THR A 132 -7.49 -0.62 0.94
CA THR A 132 -8.72 -0.68 1.71
C THR A 132 -9.85 -0.07 0.88
N THR A 133 -10.91 -0.84 0.63
CA THR A 133 -12.04 -0.35 -0.16
C THR A 133 -12.82 0.73 0.61
N PRO A 134 -13.28 1.82 -0.06
CA PRO A 134 -13.18 2.08 -1.49
C PRO A 134 -11.75 2.43 -1.94
N HIS A 135 -11.27 1.67 -2.93
CA HIS A 135 -9.99 1.87 -3.59
C HIS A 135 -10.20 1.72 -5.11
N PRO A 136 -9.62 2.60 -5.95
CA PRO A 136 -9.89 2.60 -7.37
C PRO A 136 -9.41 1.33 -8.06
N PHE A 137 -8.31 0.77 -7.57
CA PHE A 137 -7.65 -0.35 -8.21
C PHE A 137 -8.43 -1.68 -8.17
N PRO A 138 -9.05 -2.11 -7.04
CA PRO A 138 -9.97 -3.24 -7.03
C PRO A 138 -11.18 -3.11 -7.97
N THR A 139 -11.65 -1.87 -8.21
CA THR A 139 -12.80 -1.59 -9.08
C THR A 139 -12.41 -1.47 -10.56
N ALA A 140 -11.22 -0.92 -10.88
CA ALA A 140 -10.75 -0.70 -12.25
C ALA A 140 -9.96 -1.87 -12.85
N MET A 141 -9.21 -2.61 -12.04
CA MET A 141 -8.45 -3.77 -12.54
C MET A 141 -9.33 -5.01 -12.50
N ALA A 142 -9.50 -5.64 -13.66
CA ALA A 142 -10.09 -6.96 -13.80
C ALA A 142 -9.65 -7.90 -12.66
N SER A 143 -10.54 -8.82 -12.26
CA SER A 143 -10.40 -9.73 -11.11
C SER A 143 -9.00 -10.35 -10.88
N TYR A 144 -8.16 -10.43 -11.91
CA TYR A 144 -6.76 -10.88 -11.86
C TYR A 144 -5.85 -10.05 -10.94
N GLY A 145 -5.91 -8.70 -10.96
CA GLY A 145 -5.03 -7.84 -10.17
C GLY A 145 -5.25 -8.02 -8.66
N VAL A 146 -6.52 -8.02 -8.25
CA VAL A 146 -6.94 -8.28 -6.87
C VAL A 146 -6.60 -9.71 -6.46
N LYS A 147 -6.82 -10.71 -7.32
CA LYS A 147 -6.43 -12.11 -7.06
C LYS A 147 -4.93 -12.25 -6.80
N ARG A 148 -4.09 -11.56 -7.60
CA ARG A 148 -2.63 -11.58 -7.41
C ARG A 148 -2.24 -10.95 -6.08
N ALA A 149 -2.77 -9.76 -5.77
CA ALA A 149 -2.48 -9.09 -4.50
C ALA A 149 -2.89 -9.94 -3.28
N ARG A 150 -4.06 -10.59 -3.35
CA ARG A 150 -4.53 -11.52 -2.30
C ARG A 150 -3.64 -12.75 -2.13
N LYS A 151 -3.04 -13.26 -3.21
CA LYS A 151 -2.06 -14.36 -3.14
C LYS A 151 -0.74 -13.90 -2.52
N SER A 152 -0.34 -12.67 -2.82
CA SER A 152 0.95 -12.14 -2.37
C SER A 152 1.03 -12.02 -0.85
N ASP A 153 -0.04 -11.65 -0.16
CA ASP A 153 -0.02 -11.47 1.29
C ASP A 153 0.35 -12.75 2.06
N PRO A 154 -0.36 -13.90 1.94
CA PRO A 154 0.04 -15.15 2.60
C PRO A 154 1.43 -15.64 2.17
N MET A 155 1.76 -15.49 0.89
CA MET A 155 3.08 -15.86 0.37
C MET A 155 4.20 -15.04 1.04
N ASN A 156 4.00 -13.73 1.18
CA ASN A 156 4.95 -12.82 1.78
C ASN A 156 5.06 -13.05 3.29
N LEU A 157 3.94 -13.33 3.99
CA LEU A 157 3.97 -13.71 5.40
C LEU A 157 4.77 -15.00 5.61
N HIS A 158 4.46 -16.05 4.83
CA HIS A 158 5.18 -17.31 4.88
C HIS A 158 6.68 -17.13 4.62
N LYS A 159 7.05 -16.34 3.62
CA LYS A 159 8.45 -16.02 3.31
C LYS A 159 9.13 -15.29 4.47
N ALA A 160 8.51 -14.25 5.02
CA ALA A 160 9.07 -13.47 6.12
C ALA A 160 9.28 -14.32 7.38
N LEU A 161 8.35 -15.24 7.68
CA LEU A 161 8.47 -16.19 8.78
C LEU A 161 9.62 -17.17 8.58
N ILE A 162 9.81 -17.68 7.36
CA ILE A 162 10.95 -18.56 7.05
C ILE A 162 12.27 -17.81 7.23
N GLU A 163 12.41 -16.63 6.61
CA GLU A 163 13.64 -15.84 6.66
C GLU A 163 14.03 -15.53 8.11
N TRP A 164 13.07 -15.07 8.92
CA TRP A 164 13.30 -14.77 10.33
C TRP A 164 13.56 -16.01 11.19
N GLY A 165 12.81 -17.09 10.96
CA GLY A 165 12.89 -18.34 11.70
C GLY A 165 14.18 -19.12 11.44
N MET A 166 14.74 -19.01 10.22
CA MET A 166 16.01 -19.65 9.86
C MET A 166 17.17 -19.13 10.73
N GLU A 167 17.26 -17.81 10.90
CA GLU A 167 18.29 -17.17 11.73
C GLU A 167 18.18 -17.59 13.21
N ARG A 168 16.95 -17.89 13.65
CA ARG A 168 16.62 -18.22 15.05
C ARG A 168 16.44 -19.71 15.32
N ARG A 169 16.66 -20.56 14.30
CA ARG A 169 16.55 -22.03 14.37
C ARG A 169 15.22 -22.51 14.95
N TRP A 170 14.12 -21.96 14.45
CA TRP A 170 12.78 -22.39 14.84
C TRP A 170 12.51 -23.85 14.43
N ASP A 171 11.63 -24.51 15.18
CA ASP A 171 10.93 -25.68 14.65
C ASP A 171 9.95 -25.22 13.57
N TRP A 172 9.82 -25.99 12.50
CA TRP A 172 9.02 -25.61 11.33
C TRP A 172 7.55 -26.01 11.48
N ASP A 173 7.22 -26.79 12.50
CA ASP A 173 5.84 -27.15 12.87
C ASP A 173 5.02 -25.95 13.39
N VAL A 174 5.68 -24.83 13.71
CA VAL A 174 5.06 -23.59 14.17
C VAL A 174 4.30 -22.85 13.06
N ILE A 175 4.56 -23.15 11.78
CA ILE A 175 3.91 -22.51 10.64
C ILE A 175 2.60 -23.25 10.33
N PRO A 176 1.42 -22.59 10.40
CA PRO A 176 0.15 -23.23 10.12
C PRO A 176 0.11 -23.88 8.73
N GLU A 177 -0.36 -25.12 8.65
CA GLU A 177 -0.49 -25.87 7.39
C GLU A 177 -1.33 -25.10 6.35
N GLU A 178 -2.38 -24.41 6.80
CA GLU A 178 -3.21 -23.59 5.92
C GLU A 178 -2.45 -22.39 5.35
N LEU A 179 -1.56 -21.74 6.11
CA LEU A 179 -0.69 -20.69 5.58
C LEU A 179 0.25 -21.26 4.48
N ILE A 180 0.84 -22.43 4.71
CA ILE A 180 1.70 -23.11 3.72
C ILE A 180 0.91 -23.40 2.43
N LYS A 181 -0.28 -23.98 2.55
CA LYS A 181 -1.17 -24.25 1.40
C LYS A 181 -1.49 -22.97 0.65
N ARG A 182 -1.86 -21.89 1.35
CA ARG A 182 -2.23 -20.60 0.75
C ARG A 182 -1.05 -19.92 0.06
N ALA A 183 0.13 -19.95 0.66
CA ALA A 183 1.36 -19.45 0.07
C ALA A 183 1.70 -20.20 -1.24
N ALA A 184 1.46 -21.52 -1.27
CA ALA A 184 1.59 -22.35 -2.48
C ALA A 184 0.46 -22.13 -3.51
N GLY A 185 -0.60 -21.39 -3.16
CA GLY A 185 -1.77 -21.16 -4.01
C GLY A 185 -2.83 -22.27 -3.97
N MET A 186 -2.81 -23.11 -2.94
CA MET A 186 -3.77 -24.19 -2.66
C MET A 186 -4.76 -23.76 -1.55
N GLY A 187 -6.01 -24.23 -1.57
CA GLY A 187 -6.97 -23.97 -0.47
C GLY A 187 -8.42 -24.37 -0.75
N THR A 188 -9.19 -24.60 0.33
CA THR A 188 -10.43 -25.41 0.34
C THR A 188 -11.71 -24.75 -0.18
N ASN A 189 -11.75 -23.44 -0.46
CA ASN A 189 -13.00 -22.74 -0.86
C ASN A 189 -12.78 -21.58 -1.85
N GLY A 190 -11.86 -21.76 -2.79
CA GLY A 190 -11.36 -20.72 -3.69
C GLY A 190 -9.89 -20.45 -3.41
N ARG A 191 -9.10 -20.33 -4.48
CA ARG A 191 -7.63 -20.41 -4.45
C ARG A 191 -6.90 -19.37 -3.56
N TYR A 192 -7.60 -18.36 -3.02
CA TYR A 192 -6.98 -17.13 -2.48
C TYR A 192 -7.58 -16.61 -1.16
N GLY A 193 -8.14 -17.48 -0.30
CA GLY A 193 -8.70 -17.09 1.00
C GLY A 193 -10.03 -16.33 0.91
N VAL A 194 -10.37 -15.57 1.95
CA VAL A 194 -11.57 -14.72 2.00
C VAL A 194 -11.54 -13.71 0.85
N ASN A 195 -12.67 -13.51 0.16
CA ASN A 195 -12.77 -12.55 -0.93
C ASN A 195 -13.08 -11.14 -0.38
N PRO A 196 -12.13 -10.20 -0.46
CA PRO A 196 -12.31 -8.83 0.02
C PRO A 196 -13.51 -8.13 -0.64
N SER A 197 -13.80 -8.45 -1.91
CA SER A 197 -14.96 -7.91 -2.64
C SER A 197 -16.34 -8.31 -2.07
N ARG A 198 -16.40 -9.17 -1.04
CA ARG A 198 -17.64 -9.51 -0.34
C ARG A 198 -17.96 -8.53 0.79
N TYR A 199 -17.00 -7.72 1.20
CA TYR A 199 -17.22 -6.71 2.21
C TYR A 199 -18.05 -5.57 1.62
N ASP A 200 -19.20 -5.29 2.25
CA ASP A 200 -20.03 -4.16 1.87
C ASP A 200 -19.57 -2.89 2.58
N TRP A 201 -18.66 -2.15 1.95
CA TRP A 201 -18.18 -0.86 2.46
C TRP A 201 -19.25 0.23 2.43
N ARG A 202 -20.28 0.10 1.60
CA ARG A 202 -21.34 1.10 1.43
C ARG A 202 -22.20 1.25 2.68
N LYS A 203 -22.20 0.26 3.58
CA LYS A 203 -22.89 0.32 4.87
C LYS A 203 -22.45 1.51 5.74
N TRP A 204 -21.30 2.13 5.44
CA TRP A 204 -20.77 3.29 6.13
C TRP A 204 -21.10 4.63 5.46
N GLU A 205 -21.65 4.60 4.24
CA GLU A 205 -21.99 5.80 3.50
C GLU A 205 -23.38 6.30 3.86
N LYS A 206 -23.52 7.62 4.01
CA LYS A 206 -24.84 8.24 4.20
C LYS A 206 -25.73 8.10 2.97
N ASP A 207 -25.10 8.12 1.79
CA ASP A 207 -25.73 7.93 0.49
C ASP A 207 -24.88 6.98 -0.37
N PRO A 208 -25.17 5.66 -0.31
CA PRO A 208 -24.47 4.66 -1.12
C PRO A 208 -24.48 4.94 -2.63
N ALA A 209 -25.58 5.47 -3.16
CA ALA A 209 -25.73 5.72 -4.59
C ALA A 209 -24.87 6.89 -5.05
N ALA A 210 -24.76 7.94 -4.23
CA ALA A 210 -23.82 9.03 -4.49
C ALA A 210 -22.36 8.56 -4.42
N ALA A 211 -22.03 7.67 -3.47
CA ALA A 211 -20.69 7.10 -3.35
C ALA A 211 -20.33 6.22 -4.57
N ASP A 212 -21.26 5.40 -5.05
CA ASP A 212 -21.08 4.63 -6.29
C ASP A 212 -20.89 5.55 -7.50
N THR A 213 -21.71 6.59 -7.63
CA THR A 213 -21.59 7.59 -8.71
C THR A 213 -20.22 8.28 -8.70
N PHE A 214 -19.73 8.66 -7.52
CA PHE A 214 -18.41 9.26 -7.38
C PHE A 214 -17.31 8.30 -7.81
N MET A 215 -17.34 7.06 -7.30
CA MET A 215 -16.35 6.04 -7.63
C MET A 215 -16.37 5.74 -9.12
N GLU A 216 -17.52 5.36 -9.69
CA GLU A 216 -17.67 4.90 -11.06
C GLU A 216 -17.46 6.01 -12.11
N HIS A 217 -18.05 7.19 -11.89
CA HIS A 217 -18.14 8.21 -12.93
C HIS A 217 -17.27 9.43 -12.71
N GLN A 218 -16.86 9.75 -11.48
CA GLN A 218 -16.06 10.97 -11.23
C GLN A 218 -14.58 10.66 -11.06
N LEU A 219 -14.25 9.56 -10.37
CA LEU A 219 -12.88 9.15 -10.14
C LEU A 219 -12.26 8.48 -11.38
N PHE A 220 -12.99 7.59 -12.06
CA PHE A 220 -12.47 6.84 -13.22
C PHE A 220 -12.62 7.55 -14.57
N ALA A 221 -13.60 8.45 -14.76
CA ALA A 221 -13.74 9.18 -16.03
C ALA A 221 -12.56 10.15 -16.29
N ARG A 222 -11.89 10.62 -15.23
CA ARG A 222 -10.67 11.44 -15.35
C ARG A 222 -9.47 10.66 -15.89
N ILE A 223 -9.46 9.33 -15.74
CA ILE A 223 -8.36 8.46 -16.20
C ILE A 223 -8.48 8.22 -17.71
N GLN A 224 -9.68 7.96 -18.22
CA GLN A 224 -9.91 7.75 -19.66
C GLN A 224 -9.56 8.99 -20.51
N ASN A 225 -9.80 10.19 -19.98
CA ASN A 225 -9.47 11.44 -20.68
C ASN A 225 -7.98 11.81 -20.57
N ALA A 226 -7.26 11.34 -19.54
CA ALA A 226 -5.82 11.58 -19.39
C ALA A 226 -4.99 10.68 -20.32
N ASP A 227 -5.41 9.43 -20.54
CA ASP A 227 -4.77 8.54 -21.53
C ASP A 227 -4.97 9.03 -22.97
N GLN A 228 -6.09 9.71 -23.27
CA GLN A 228 -6.32 10.34 -24.59
C GLN A 228 -5.52 11.64 -24.79
N ALA A 229 -5.04 12.28 -23.73
CA ALA A 229 -4.26 13.52 -23.80
C ALA A 229 -2.74 13.30 -23.87
N LEU A 230 -2.27 12.05 -23.75
CA LEU A 230 -0.85 11.68 -23.83
C LEU A 230 -0.41 11.18 -25.22
N GLU A 231 -1.29 11.21 -26.21
CA GLU A 231 -0.93 11.07 -27.63
C GLU A 231 -0.89 12.46 -28.28
N PRO A 232 0.32 13.03 -28.49
CA PRO A 232 0.52 13.81 -29.70
C PRO A 232 1.76 13.34 -30.49
N ASP A 233 1.57 13.33 -31.80
CA ASP A 233 2.57 13.34 -32.88
C ASP A 233 3.43 12.09 -33.12
N HIS A 234 2.78 11.03 -33.61
CA HIS A 234 3.37 10.15 -34.62
C HIS A 234 2.66 10.29 -35.97
N GLN A 235 2.55 11.51 -36.49
CA GLN A 235 2.06 11.71 -37.86
C GLN A 235 2.61 12.95 -38.57
N GLU A 236 3.84 13.39 -38.32
CA GLU A 236 4.48 14.44 -39.15
C GLU A 236 5.96 14.20 -39.53
N ALA A 237 6.47 12.97 -39.38
CA ALA A 237 7.85 12.64 -39.76
C ALA A 237 7.97 11.82 -41.06
N SER A 238 6.99 11.86 -41.96
CA SER A 238 7.01 11.09 -43.22
C SER A 238 7.03 11.92 -44.52
N THR A 239 7.21 13.24 -44.44
CA THR A 239 7.20 14.12 -45.64
C THR A 239 8.44 14.99 -45.81
N ALA A 240 9.51 14.78 -45.03
CA ALA A 240 10.73 15.58 -45.10
C ALA A 240 11.96 14.86 -45.68
N VAL A 241 11.78 13.75 -46.42
CA VAL A 241 12.89 13.04 -47.09
C VAL A 241 12.54 12.81 -48.56
N GLU A 242 12.42 13.88 -49.36
CA GLU A 242 12.45 13.72 -50.83
C GLU A 242 12.94 14.94 -51.64
N HIS A 243 13.49 15.98 -51.01
CA HIS A 243 14.07 17.12 -51.73
C HIS A 243 15.45 17.53 -51.22
N SER A 244 16.46 16.68 -51.45
CA SER A 244 17.87 17.10 -51.44
C SER A 244 18.77 16.12 -52.19
N SER A 245 18.47 15.84 -53.46
CA SER A 245 19.34 15.04 -54.33
C SER A 245 19.23 15.51 -55.78
N GLN A 246 19.56 16.76 -56.08
CA GLN A 246 19.87 17.21 -57.44
C GLN A 246 20.49 18.61 -57.40
N GLN A 247 21.83 18.69 -57.34
CA GLN A 247 22.66 19.72 -58.01
C GLN A 247 24.14 19.53 -57.65
N SER A 248 24.84 18.78 -58.49
CA SER A 248 26.29 18.92 -58.68
C SER A 248 26.62 18.48 -60.11
N GLY A 249 26.77 19.45 -61.00
CA GLY A 249 27.09 19.22 -62.40
C GLY A 249 27.36 20.53 -63.12
N SER A 250 28.58 21.04 -62.96
CA SER A 250 29.36 21.84 -63.93
C SER A 250 30.77 22.02 -63.37
#